data_AF-A0A812X4R3-F1
#
_entry.id   AF-A0A812X4R3-F1
#
_cell.length_a   1.000
_cell.length_b   1.000
_cell.length_c   1.000
_cell.angle_alpha   90.00
_cell.angle_beta   90.00
_cell.angle_gamma   90.00
#
_symmetry.space_group_name_H-M   'P 1'
#
loop_
_entity.id
_entity.type
_entity.pdbx_description
1 polymer ?
#
loop_
_entity_poly.entity_id
_entity_poly.type
_entity_poly.pdbx_seq_one_letter_code
_entity_poly.pdbx_strand_id
1 'polypeptide(L)'
;MLSGPVRVQPEIRYVAEVVVLVTTLGAKRVEYNAGKRARDLLEIKGVHHKVIDFNRDARQAGTGDAENKAIQKLMEDRRLQTGGNNDLILPQVFIDGNYVGNASDLQGLEDDDLLENILLRRVCVRCGSTRRTPDMTQCPMPACGASYQEILPGEMTISQALQELAHHDDDFDDEYYEDGEEEFAEEDDVMPTVTKSFTEFPEERRARMAGYGGGAAAGAPDRLGQSQGLPMQATQLPLDPALQETARFALGEQVQYWSDSKNRWMDAVVEGIRLKEGSVVYDL
;
A
#
# COMPACT_ATOMS: atom_id res chain seq x y z
N MET A 1 -20.73 10.06 -2.89
CA MET A 1 -19.76 9.62 -1.87
C MET A 1 -18.41 9.44 -2.56
N LEU A 2 -17.47 10.36 -2.35
CA LEU A 2 -16.10 10.17 -2.85
C LEU A 2 -15.44 9.20 -1.87
N SER A 3 -15.35 7.92 -2.25
CA SER A 3 -14.54 6.95 -1.53
C SER A 3 -13.11 7.52 -1.46
N GLY A 4 -12.63 7.77 -0.25
CA GLY A 4 -11.24 8.18 -0.04
C GLY A 4 -10.26 7.17 -0.66
N PRO A 5 -8.98 7.56 -0.84
CA PRO A 5 -7.97 6.63 -1.32
C PRO A 5 -7.91 5.41 -0.39
N VAL A 6 -8.17 4.22 -0.94
CA VAL A 6 -8.00 2.95 -0.22
C VAL A 6 -6.51 2.82 0.08
N ARG A 7 -6.15 2.86 1.37
CA ARG A 7 -4.79 2.59 1.81
C ARG A 7 -4.66 1.12 2.16
N VAL A 8 -3.60 0.49 1.67
CA VAL A 8 -3.29 -0.91 1.96
C VAL A 8 -2.27 -0.93 3.10
N GLN A 9 -2.53 -1.75 4.11
CA GLN A 9 -1.61 -1.87 5.25
C GLN A 9 -0.25 -2.43 4.80
N PRO A 10 0.88 -1.85 5.24
CA PRO A 10 2.19 -2.40 4.93
C PRO A 10 2.41 -3.80 5.53
N GLU A 11 2.93 -4.72 4.72
CA GLU A 11 3.24 -6.09 5.11
C GLU A 11 4.67 -6.22 5.63
N ILE A 12 4.82 -6.79 6.83
CA ILE A 12 6.11 -6.94 7.53
C ILE A 12 7.06 -7.92 6.82
N ARG A 13 6.56 -8.76 5.91
CA ARG A 13 7.40 -9.73 5.19
C ARG A 13 8.43 -9.07 4.27
N TYR A 14 8.15 -7.86 3.77
CA TYR A 14 9.08 -7.13 2.93
C TYR A 14 10.16 -6.47 3.79
N VAL A 15 11.39 -6.96 3.64
CA VAL A 15 12.53 -6.56 4.48
C VAL A 15 13.44 -5.54 3.81
N ALA A 16 13.31 -5.33 2.49
CA ALA A 16 14.10 -4.34 1.77
C ALA A 16 13.64 -2.91 2.08
N GLU A 17 14.59 -1.98 2.15
CA GLU A 17 14.26 -0.57 2.22
C GLU A 17 13.92 -0.07 0.82
N VAL A 18 12.72 0.47 0.64
CA VAL A 18 12.30 1.10 -0.60
C VAL A 18 12.20 2.61 -0.39
N VAL A 19 12.87 3.38 -1.25
CA VAL A 19 12.82 4.84 -1.24
C VAL A 19 12.38 5.33 -2.62
N VAL A 20 11.35 6.17 -2.64
CA VAL A 20 10.79 6.73 -3.87
C VAL A 20 10.98 8.24 -3.85
N LEU A 21 11.86 8.74 -4.72
CA LEU A 21 12.01 10.17 -4.95
C LEU A 21 10.96 10.60 -5.95
N VAL A 22 10.13 11.55 -5.54
CA VAL A 22 9.07 12.15 -6.37
C VAL A 22 9.26 13.65 -6.44
N THR A 23 8.45 14.33 -7.25
CA THR A 23 8.24 15.77 -7.11
C THR A 23 6.75 16.03 -7.00
N THR A 24 6.36 16.89 -6.08
CA THR A 24 4.98 17.40 -5.99
C THR A 24 4.76 18.63 -6.85
N LEU A 25 5.79 19.19 -7.50
CA LEU A 25 5.64 20.30 -8.44
C LEU A 25 4.88 19.82 -9.69
N GLY A 26 3.60 20.16 -9.74
CA GLY A 26 2.68 19.82 -10.83
C GLY A 26 3.08 20.38 -12.20
N ALA A 27 4.09 21.25 -12.29
CA ALA A 27 4.62 21.81 -13.52
C ALA A 27 5.08 20.73 -14.53
N LYS A 28 5.47 19.54 -14.04
CA LYS A 28 5.80 18.39 -14.86
C LYS A 28 4.85 17.22 -14.62
N ARG A 29 3.63 17.35 -15.15
CA ARG A 29 2.53 16.38 -14.99
C ARG A 29 2.91 14.92 -15.31
N VAL A 30 3.82 14.70 -16.28
CA VAL A 30 4.29 13.35 -16.64
C VAL A 30 5.09 12.71 -15.48
N GLU A 31 6.03 13.45 -14.89
CA GLU A 31 6.85 13.01 -13.76
C GLU A 31 5.97 12.80 -12.52
N TYR A 32 5.05 13.71 -12.24
CA TYR A 32 4.08 13.59 -11.14
C TYR A 32 3.23 12.32 -11.27
N ASN A 33 2.63 12.09 -12.45
CA ASN A 33 1.81 10.90 -12.68
C ASN A 33 2.64 9.62 -12.62
N ALA A 34 3.90 9.64 -13.07
CA ALA A 34 4.80 8.50 -12.96
C ALA A 34 5.14 8.22 -11.49
N GLY A 35 5.45 9.25 -10.69
CA GLY A 35 5.66 9.12 -9.24
C GLY A 35 4.44 8.54 -8.53
N LYS A 36 3.24 9.02 -8.88
CA LYS A 36 1.99 8.43 -8.38
C LYS A 36 1.89 6.94 -8.71
N ARG A 37 2.09 6.53 -9.97
CA ARG A 37 2.02 5.12 -10.36
C ARG A 37 3.02 4.23 -9.60
N ALA A 38 4.24 4.71 -9.38
CA ALA A 38 5.25 3.95 -8.62
C ALA A 38 4.81 3.73 -7.17
N ARG A 39 4.24 4.76 -6.52
CA ARG A 39 3.70 4.65 -5.15
C ARG A 39 2.48 3.75 -5.09
N ASP A 40 1.52 3.94 -6.00
CA ASP A 40 0.30 3.14 -6.06
C ASP A 40 0.64 1.64 -6.22
N LEU A 41 1.63 1.29 -7.05
CA LEU A 41 2.10 -0.09 -7.22
C LEU A 41 2.66 -0.68 -5.92
N LEU A 42 3.51 0.07 -5.21
CA LEU A 42 4.09 -0.37 -3.93
C LEU A 42 3.03 -0.47 -2.83
N GLU A 43 2.10 0.47 -2.80
CA GLU A 43 0.98 0.47 -1.86
C GLU A 43 0.06 -0.73 -2.09
N ILE A 44 -0.37 -0.98 -3.33
CA ILE A 44 -1.19 -2.15 -3.68
C ILE A 44 -0.50 -3.46 -3.27
N LYS A 45 0.83 -3.52 -3.38
CA LYS A 45 1.62 -4.69 -3.01
C LYS A 45 1.83 -4.83 -1.49
N GLY A 46 1.42 -3.83 -0.70
CA GLY A 46 1.63 -3.79 0.75
C GLY A 46 3.09 -3.51 1.12
N VAL A 47 3.86 -2.85 0.26
CA VAL A 47 5.28 -2.59 0.49
C VAL A 47 5.46 -1.25 1.20
N HIS A 48 6.04 -1.30 2.39
CA HIS A 48 6.46 -0.08 3.08
C HIS A 48 7.52 0.65 2.26
N HIS A 49 7.27 1.92 1.95
CA HIS A 49 8.17 2.74 1.15
C HIS A 49 8.26 4.16 1.68
N LYS A 50 9.45 4.73 1.59
CA LYS A 50 9.76 6.10 2.04
C LYS A 50 9.62 7.03 0.85
N VAL A 51 8.65 7.94 0.91
CA VAL A 51 8.48 8.96 -0.13
C VAL A 51 9.34 10.15 0.25
N ILE A 52 10.22 10.56 -0.66
CA ILE A 52 11.02 11.78 -0.50
C ILE A 52 10.58 12.74 -1.59
N ASP A 53 9.99 13.87 -1.18
CA ASP A 53 9.60 14.91 -2.12
C ASP A 53 10.81 15.78 -2.49
N PHE A 54 11.26 15.63 -3.73
CA PHE A 54 12.39 16.36 -4.27
C PHE A 54 11.92 17.66 -4.91
N ASN A 55 11.48 18.61 -4.08
CA ASN A 55 11.24 19.98 -4.54
C ASN A 55 12.50 20.82 -4.32
N ARG A 56 12.94 21.53 -5.38
CA ARG A 56 14.18 22.32 -5.36
C ARG A 56 14.19 23.37 -4.25
N ASP A 57 13.02 23.91 -3.90
CA ASP A 57 12.84 24.88 -2.82
C ASP A 57 12.82 24.24 -1.42
N ALA A 58 12.45 22.96 -1.31
CA ALA A 58 12.46 22.23 -0.04
C ALA A 58 13.88 22.06 0.54
N ARG A 59 14.92 22.09 -0.32
CA ARG A 59 16.33 22.09 0.10
C ARG A 59 16.71 23.29 0.99
N GLN A 60 15.90 24.35 1.00
CA GLN A 60 16.11 25.55 1.84
C GLN A 60 15.09 25.69 2.98
N ALA A 61 14.00 24.92 2.98
CA ALA A 61 12.83 25.20 3.80
C ALA A 61 12.40 24.11 4.81
N GLY A 62 13.19 23.04 5.00
CA GLY A 62 13.03 22.19 6.19
C GLY A 62 11.84 21.22 6.16
N THR A 63 11.53 20.60 5.03
CA THR A 63 10.73 19.37 5.05
C THR A 63 11.64 18.26 5.60
N GLY A 64 11.51 17.96 6.89
CA GLY A 64 12.13 16.82 7.60
C GLY A 64 13.67 16.70 7.63
N ASP A 65 14.25 16.48 8.82
CA ASP A 65 15.67 16.13 8.94
C ASP A 65 16.02 14.85 8.17
N ALA A 66 15.10 13.88 8.09
CA ALA A 66 15.30 12.62 7.37
C ALA A 66 15.38 12.80 5.84
N GLU A 67 14.51 13.60 5.24
CA GLU A 67 14.50 13.84 3.79
C GLU A 67 15.79 14.54 3.35
N ASN A 68 16.21 15.55 4.10
CA ASN A 68 17.46 16.27 3.84
C ASN A 68 18.69 15.38 3.95
N LYS A 69 18.76 14.51 4.98
CA LYS A 69 19.83 13.50 5.13
C LYS A 69 19.88 12.56 3.92
N ALA A 70 18.73 12.06 3.46
CA ALA A 70 18.67 11.19 2.29
C ALA A 70 19.12 11.87 1.01
N ILE A 71 18.67 13.11 0.77
CA ILE A 71 19.06 13.89 -0.39
C ILE A 71 20.57 14.14 -0.39
N GLN A 72 21.15 14.57 0.74
CA GLN A 72 22.58 14.80 0.87
C GLN A 72 23.37 13.52 0.56
N LYS A 73 22.99 12.40 1.19
CA LYS A 73 23.65 11.10 0.96
C LYS A 73 23.59 10.65 -0.50
N LEU A 74 22.41 10.76 -1.14
CA LEU A 74 22.24 10.38 -2.55
C LEU A 74 23.04 11.29 -3.51
N MET A 75 23.20 12.57 -3.16
CA MET A 75 24.03 13.51 -3.91
C MET A 75 25.53 13.22 -3.74
N GLU A 76 25.99 12.96 -2.51
CA GLU A 76 27.38 12.62 -2.20
C GLU A 76 27.82 11.33 -2.91
N ASP A 77 26.96 10.31 -2.89
CA ASP A 77 27.22 9.02 -3.53
C ASP A 77 27.08 9.09 -5.06
N ARG A 78 26.64 10.22 -5.62
CA ARG A 78 26.37 10.42 -7.07
C ARG A 78 25.43 9.37 -7.66
N ARG A 79 24.43 8.93 -6.89
CA ARG A 79 23.49 7.88 -7.29
C ARG A 79 22.28 8.42 -8.04
N LEU A 80 22.03 9.73 -7.92
CA LEU A 80 20.94 10.42 -8.59
C LEU A 80 21.13 10.47 -10.10
N GLN A 81 20.09 10.11 -10.84
CA GLN A 81 20.09 10.21 -12.30
C GLN A 81 19.67 11.61 -12.77
N THR A 82 20.51 12.24 -13.58
CA THR A 82 20.25 13.54 -14.21
C THR A 82 20.12 13.40 -15.72
N GLY A 83 19.17 14.11 -16.31
CA GLY A 83 18.99 14.21 -17.76
C GLY A 83 19.99 15.16 -18.42
N GLY A 84 19.86 15.34 -19.74
CA GLY A 84 20.81 16.12 -20.55
C GLY A 84 20.99 17.59 -20.15
N ASN A 85 20.01 18.18 -19.48
CA ASN A 85 20.06 19.57 -18.99
C ASN A 85 20.56 19.69 -17.54
N ASN A 86 21.12 18.61 -16.97
CA ASN A 86 21.43 18.51 -15.54
C ASN A 86 20.19 18.59 -14.63
N ASP A 87 19.00 18.43 -15.20
CA ASP A 87 17.75 18.29 -14.47
C ASP A 87 17.63 16.87 -13.93
N LEU A 88 17.16 16.71 -12.70
CA LEU A 88 16.89 15.39 -12.14
C LEU A 88 15.72 14.73 -12.85
N ILE A 89 15.88 13.45 -13.18
CA ILE A 89 14.83 12.64 -13.79
C ILE A 89 13.98 12.08 -12.65
N LEU A 90 12.67 12.33 -12.62
CA LEU A 90 11.78 11.83 -11.58
C LEU A 90 10.60 11.05 -12.19
N PRO A 91 10.04 10.04 -11.48
CA PRO A 91 10.49 9.54 -10.18
C PRO A 91 11.77 8.68 -10.28
N GLN A 92 12.48 8.54 -9.15
CA GLN A 92 13.57 7.58 -8.99
C GLN A 92 13.26 6.63 -7.84
N VAL A 93 13.30 5.34 -8.10
CA VAL A 93 13.08 4.29 -7.11
C VAL A 93 14.41 3.67 -6.73
N PHE A 94 14.64 3.56 -5.43
CA PHE A 94 15.81 2.91 -4.87
C PHE A 94 15.39 1.76 -3.96
N ILE A 95 16.10 0.62 -4.06
CA ILE A 95 15.90 -0.54 -3.18
C ILE A 95 17.23 -0.89 -2.53
N ASP A 96 17.29 -0.87 -1.20
CA ASP A 96 18.51 -1.01 -0.39
C ASP A 96 19.64 -0.10 -0.92
N GLY A 97 19.24 1.14 -1.22
CA GLY A 97 20.02 2.19 -1.84
C GLY A 97 20.28 2.05 -3.33
N ASN A 98 20.12 0.88 -3.95
CA ASN A 98 20.43 0.72 -5.37
C ASN A 98 19.37 1.36 -6.24
N TYR A 99 19.80 2.17 -7.23
CA TYR A 99 18.89 2.74 -8.23
C TYR A 99 18.29 1.61 -9.07
N VAL A 100 16.97 1.50 -9.02
CA VAL A 100 16.20 0.51 -9.77
C VAL A 100 15.72 1.10 -11.08
N GLY A 101 15.23 2.33 -11.06
CA GLY A 101 14.65 2.96 -12.25
C GLY A 101 13.53 3.94 -11.92
N ASN A 102 12.65 4.11 -12.88
CA ASN A 102 11.40 4.87 -12.78
C ASN A 102 10.19 3.92 -12.57
N ALA A 103 8.97 4.46 -12.70
CA ALA A 103 7.74 3.69 -12.54
C ALA A 103 7.57 2.54 -13.55
N SER A 104 8.03 2.72 -14.79
CA SER A 104 7.98 1.68 -15.83
C SER A 104 8.99 0.57 -15.57
N ASP A 105 10.19 0.91 -15.08
CA ASP A 105 11.19 -0.11 -14.72
C ASP A 105 10.71 -0.94 -13.52
N LEU A 106 10.07 -0.29 -12.53
CA LEU A 106 9.47 -0.97 -11.38
C LEU A 106 8.33 -1.92 -11.81
N GLN A 107 7.47 -1.48 -12.73
CA GLN A 107 6.42 -2.33 -13.30
C GLN A 107 7.03 -3.52 -14.06
N GLY A 108 8.09 -3.31 -14.84
CA GLY A 108 8.77 -4.40 -15.55
C GLY A 108 9.32 -5.46 -14.60
N LEU A 109 9.87 -5.06 -13.45
CA LEU A 109 10.31 -6.01 -12.42
C LEU A 109 9.14 -6.80 -11.80
N GLU A 110 7.97 -6.18 -11.65
CA GLU A 110 6.78 -6.89 -11.18
C GLU A 110 6.27 -7.87 -12.23
N ASP A 111 6.19 -7.45 -13.49
CA ASP A 111 5.74 -8.27 -14.61
C ASP A 111 6.66 -9.50 -14.84
N ASP A 112 7.95 -9.38 -14.52
CA ASP A 112 8.95 -10.46 -14.57
C ASP A 112 9.02 -11.32 -13.29
N ASP A 113 8.12 -11.13 -12.32
CA ASP A 113 8.12 -11.78 -10.99
C ASP A 113 9.43 -11.57 -10.19
N LEU A 114 10.21 -10.53 -10.51
CA LEU A 114 11.48 -10.22 -9.86
C LEU A 114 11.31 -9.28 -8.68
N LEU A 115 10.33 -8.37 -8.72
CA LEU A 115 10.16 -7.32 -7.71
C LEU A 115 9.95 -7.91 -6.32
N GLU A 116 9.03 -8.86 -6.16
CA GLU A 116 8.79 -9.53 -4.87
C GLU A 116 10.06 -10.21 -4.34
N ASN A 117 10.80 -10.90 -5.20
CA ASN A 117 12.04 -11.57 -4.82
C ASN A 117 13.14 -10.58 -4.40
N ILE A 118 13.19 -9.40 -5.02
CA ILE A 118 14.11 -8.31 -4.64
C ILE A 118 13.70 -7.74 -3.29
N LEU A 119 12.41 -7.47 -3.08
CA LEU A 119 11.85 -6.89 -1.84
C LEU A 119 12.01 -7.83 -0.62
N LEU A 120 11.95 -9.14 -0.85
CA LEU A 120 12.25 -10.17 0.15
C LEU A 120 13.76 -10.41 0.33
N ARG A 121 14.62 -9.63 -0.34
CA ARG A 121 16.09 -9.79 -0.40
C ARG A 121 16.52 -11.21 -0.79
N ARG A 122 15.74 -11.92 -1.61
CA ARG A 122 16.04 -13.28 -2.11
C ARG A 122 16.94 -13.26 -3.34
N VAL A 123 16.86 -12.21 -4.15
CA VAL A 123 17.72 -12.01 -5.33
C VAL A 123 18.37 -10.63 -5.31
N CYS A 124 19.47 -10.50 -6.05
CA CYS A 124 20.15 -9.23 -6.25
C CYS A 124 19.31 -8.29 -7.12
N VAL A 125 19.14 -7.05 -6.68
CA VAL A 125 18.45 -5.97 -7.39
C VAL A 125 19.04 -5.65 -8.78
N ARG A 126 20.35 -5.85 -8.96
CA ARG A 126 21.06 -5.43 -10.19
C ARG A 126 21.20 -6.54 -11.22
N CYS A 127 21.48 -7.78 -10.80
CA CYS A 127 21.63 -8.90 -11.73
C CYS A 127 20.43 -9.83 -11.79
N GLY A 128 19.50 -9.77 -10.83
CA GLY A 128 18.29 -10.62 -10.77
C GLY A 128 18.53 -12.11 -10.52
N SER A 129 19.73 -12.64 -10.81
CA SER A 129 19.98 -14.09 -10.79
C SER A 129 20.67 -14.60 -9.53
N THR A 130 21.38 -13.73 -8.81
CA THR A 130 22.20 -14.16 -7.68
C THR A 130 21.37 -14.20 -6.41
N ARG A 131 21.38 -15.35 -5.72
CA ARG A 131 20.74 -15.49 -4.41
C ARG A 131 21.34 -14.50 -3.42
N ARG A 132 20.46 -13.75 -2.76
CA ARG A 132 20.78 -12.79 -1.73
C ARG A 132 20.24 -13.28 -0.40
N THR A 133 20.95 -12.97 0.68
CA THR A 133 20.45 -13.09 2.04
C THR A 133 20.35 -11.71 2.70
N PRO A 134 19.49 -11.51 3.71
CA PRO A 134 19.25 -10.18 4.28
C PRO A 134 20.48 -9.51 4.92
N ASP A 135 21.45 -10.30 5.35
CA ASP A 135 22.72 -9.91 6.00
C ASP A 135 23.84 -9.57 5.00
N MET A 136 23.67 -9.89 3.72
CA MET A 136 24.67 -9.55 2.69
C MET A 136 24.73 -8.04 2.47
N THR A 137 25.94 -7.51 2.47
CA THR A 137 26.25 -6.10 2.17
C THR A 137 26.67 -5.86 0.73
N GLN A 138 26.96 -6.92 -0.03
CA GLN A 138 27.34 -6.84 -1.44
C GLN A 138 26.90 -8.09 -2.21
N CYS A 139 26.68 -7.95 -3.51
CA CYS A 139 26.39 -9.07 -4.38
C CYS A 139 27.60 -10.00 -4.49
N PRO A 140 27.46 -11.32 -4.28
CA PRO A 140 28.59 -12.24 -4.36
C PRO A 140 29.08 -12.48 -5.79
N MET A 141 28.31 -12.06 -6.80
CA MET A 141 28.73 -12.11 -8.19
C MET A 141 29.75 -10.99 -8.50
N PRO A 142 31.02 -11.32 -8.83
CA PRO A 142 32.07 -10.32 -9.01
C PRO A 142 31.80 -9.32 -10.13
N ALA A 143 31.10 -9.75 -11.19
CA ALA A 143 30.73 -8.91 -12.32
C ALA A 143 29.61 -7.91 -11.98
N CYS A 144 28.82 -8.17 -10.93
CA CYS A 144 27.67 -7.34 -10.59
C CYS A 144 28.09 -6.11 -9.77
N GLY A 145 28.90 -6.32 -8.72
CA GLY A 145 29.43 -5.24 -7.88
C GLY A 145 28.38 -4.38 -7.17
N ALA A 146 27.13 -4.86 -7.03
CA ALA A 146 26.11 -4.12 -6.30
C ALA A 146 26.41 -4.12 -4.80
N SER A 147 26.37 -2.95 -4.17
CA SER A 147 26.45 -2.78 -2.72
C SER A 147 25.05 -2.56 -2.15
N TYR A 148 24.74 -3.25 -1.06
CA TYR A 148 23.45 -3.15 -0.38
C TYR A 148 23.64 -2.25 0.83
N GLN A 149 23.21 -1.00 0.71
CA GLN A 149 23.33 -0.01 1.76
C GLN A 149 22.08 0.85 1.77
N GLU A 150 21.31 0.71 2.84
CA GLU A 150 20.12 1.51 3.09
C GLU A 150 20.46 3.00 3.09
N ILE A 151 19.57 3.82 2.51
CA ILE A 151 19.70 5.27 2.44
C ILE A 151 19.37 5.87 3.80
N LEU A 152 18.27 5.44 4.42
CA LEU A 152 17.74 5.95 5.69
C LEU A 152 17.56 4.83 6.73
N PRO A 153 18.64 4.15 7.16
CA PRO A 153 18.53 3.08 8.14
C PRO A 153 17.93 3.59 9.45
N GLY A 154 16.88 2.92 9.94
CA GLY A 154 16.21 3.24 11.20
C GLY A 154 15.27 4.45 11.19
N GLU A 155 15.18 5.19 10.08
CA GLU A 155 14.26 6.32 9.93
C GLU A 155 13.05 5.90 9.08
N MET A 156 11.86 6.44 9.38
CA MET A 156 10.61 6.12 8.67
C MET A 156 10.40 4.60 8.58
N THR A 157 10.48 3.92 9.71
CA THR A 157 10.39 2.44 9.75
C THR A 157 8.96 1.98 9.52
N ILE A 158 8.80 0.73 9.06
CA ILE A 158 7.47 0.11 8.94
C ILE A 158 6.72 0.10 10.28
N SER A 159 7.44 -0.09 11.40
CA SER A 159 6.84 -0.05 12.74
C SER A 159 6.27 1.33 13.07
N GLN A 160 6.97 2.41 12.72
CA GLN A 160 6.45 3.78 12.87
C GLN A 160 5.21 3.98 11.99
N ALA A 161 5.25 3.56 10.73
CA ALA A 161 4.11 3.70 9.82
C ALA A 161 2.87 2.92 10.29
N LEU A 162 3.06 1.70 10.82
CA LEU A 162 1.97 0.91 11.39
C LEU A 162 1.40 1.55 12.66
N GLN A 163 2.25 2.15 13.49
CA GLN A 163 1.82 2.88 14.68
C GLN A 163 1.04 4.15 14.32
N GLU A 164 1.48 4.91 13.32
CA GLU A 164 0.77 6.10 12.82
C GLU A 164 -0.61 5.76 12.28
N LEU A 165 -0.73 4.67 11.52
CA LEU A 165 -2.02 4.17 11.02
C LEU A 165 -2.95 3.78 12.18
N ALA A 166 -2.43 3.17 13.24
CA ALA A 166 -3.23 2.79 14.40
C ALA A 166 -3.80 4.01 15.16
N HIS A 167 -3.05 5.11 15.24
CA HIS A 167 -3.50 6.32 15.96
C HIS A 167 -4.53 7.16 15.18
N HIS A 168 -4.51 7.12 13.84
CA HIS A 168 -5.43 7.93 13.03
C HIS A 168 -6.90 7.42 13.10
N ASP A 169 -7.12 6.17 13.50
CA ASP A 169 -8.46 5.61 13.61
C ASP A 169 -9.20 6.05 14.89
N ASP A 170 -8.49 6.60 15.89
CA ASP A 170 -9.06 7.01 17.19
C ASP A 170 -9.53 8.47 17.24
N ASP A 171 -9.06 9.34 16.32
CA ASP A 171 -9.40 10.78 16.29
C ASP A 171 -10.62 11.11 15.41
N PHE A 172 -11.30 10.09 14.87
CA PHE A 172 -12.56 10.25 14.12
C PHE A 172 -13.79 10.13 15.05
N ASP A 173 -13.67 10.58 16.29
CA ASP A 173 -14.77 10.71 17.24
C ASP A 173 -15.48 12.07 17.07
N ASP A 174 -16.63 12.02 16.39
CA ASP A 174 -17.87 12.64 16.87
C ASP A 174 -17.99 14.16 17.14
N GLU A 175 -17.30 15.04 16.39
CA GLU A 175 -17.87 16.39 16.15
C GLU A 175 -18.92 16.31 15.03
N TYR A 176 -20.02 15.67 15.39
CA TYR A 176 -21.31 15.71 14.73
C TYR A 176 -21.71 17.18 14.54
N TYR A 177 -21.85 17.60 13.28
CA TYR A 177 -22.36 18.92 12.91
C TYR A 177 -23.70 19.12 13.61
N GLU A 178 -23.73 20.02 14.59
CA GLU A 178 -24.96 20.65 15.04
C GLU A 178 -25.50 21.40 13.82
N ASP A 179 -26.62 20.89 13.32
CA ASP A 179 -27.38 21.35 12.18
C ASP A 179 -27.74 22.84 12.36
N GLY A 180 -26.84 23.71 11.91
CA GLY A 180 -27.09 25.13 11.76
C GLY A 180 -27.90 25.34 10.50
N GLU A 181 -29.22 25.28 10.61
CA GLU A 181 -30.20 25.74 9.62
C GLU A 181 -29.94 27.23 9.29
N GLU A 182 -28.98 27.53 8.41
CA GLU A 182 -28.89 28.86 7.78
C GLU A 182 -29.84 28.88 6.58
N GLU A 183 -31.04 29.39 6.86
CA GLU A 183 -32.09 29.79 5.93
C GLU A 183 -31.51 30.77 4.89
N PHE A 184 -31.04 30.24 3.76
CA PHE A 184 -30.54 31.05 2.64
C PHE A 184 -31.74 31.67 1.92
N ALA A 185 -31.92 32.98 2.11
CA ALA A 185 -32.89 33.77 1.38
C ALA A 185 -32.60 33.69 -0.13
N GLU A 186 -33.65 33.40 -0.90
CA GLU A 186 -33.66 33.43 -2.36
C GLU A 186 -33.35 34.85 -2.87
N GLU A 187 -32.12 35.08 -3.35
CA GLU A 187 -31.84 36.16 -4.27
C GLU A 187 -31.72 35.60 -5.69
N ASP A 188 -32.78 35.82 -6.47
CA ASP A 188 -32.88 35.61 -7.90
C ASP A 188 -31.78 36.38 -8.65
N ASP A 189 -30.65 35.72 -8.96
CA ASP A 189 -29.65 36.28 -9.87
C ASP A 189 -29.70 35.58 -11.23
N VAL A 190 -30.16 36.35 -12.22
CA VAL A 190 -30.46 35.95 -13.59
C VAL A 190 -29.16 35.68 -14.35
N MET A 191 -28.85 34.40 -14.57
CA MET A 191 -27.72 34.01 -15.42
C MET A 191 -28.04 34.22 -16.92
N PRO A 192 -27.20 34.94 -17.68
CA PRO A 192 -27.37 35.10 -19.12
C PRO A 192 -27.07 33.78 -19.86
N THR A 193 -28.01 33.39 -20.73
CA THR A 193 -27.90 32.22 -21.60
C THR A 193 -26.85 32.44 -22.69
N VAL A 194 -25.66 31.88 -22.50
CA VAL A 194 -24.64 31.79 -23.55
C VAL A 194 -24.90 30.54 -24.39
N THR A 195 -25.62 30.73 -25.49
CA THR A 195 -25.74 29.74 -26.57
C THR A 195 -24.40 29.63 -27.31
N LYS A 196 -23.66 28.55 -27.07
CA LYS A 196 -22.57 28.13 -27.97
C LYS A 196 -23.05 26.98 -28.84
N SER A 197 -23.09 27.28 -30.13
CA SER A 197 -23.34 26.39 -31.25
C SER A 197 -22.41 25.18 -31.24
N PHE A 198 -23.04 24.00 -31.23
CA PHE A 198 -22.44 22.69 -31.34
C PHE A 198 -22.13 22.40 -32.82
N THR A 199 -20.86 22.50 -33.21
CA THR A 199 -20.39 22.05 -34.53
C THR A 199 -19.93 20.59 -34.43
N GLU A 200 -20.73 19.72 -35.04
CA GLU A 200 -20.37 18.53 -35.84
C GLU A 200 -19.11 17.74 -35.42
N PHE A 201 -19.34 16.60 -34.78
CA PHE A 201 -18.39 15.48 -34.76
C PHE A 201 -18.78 14.43 -35.82
N PRO A 202 -17.85 13.96 -36.66
CA PRO A 202 -18.14 12.96 -37.70
C PRO A 202 -18.44 11.56 -37.12
N GLU A 203 -19.48 10.94 -37.66
CA GLU A 203 -19.83 9.52 -37.55
C GLU A 203 -18.71 8.63 -38.08
N GLU A 204 -17.99 7.93 -37.20
CA GLU A 204 -17.28 6.70 -37.59
C GLU A 204 -16.85 5.90 -36.36
N ARG A 205 -17.73 4.99 -35.90
CA ARG A 205 -17.40 3.65 -35.35
C ARG A 205 -18.66 2.97 -34.78
N ARG A 206 -19.53 2.55 -35.69
CA ARG A 206 -20.47 1.45 -35.46
C ARG A 206 -19.84 0.18 -36.02
N ALA A 207 -19.41 -0.75 -35.16
CA ALA A 207 -19.48 -2.21 -35.37
C ALA A 207 -18.64 -2.96 -34.33
N ARG A 208 -19.31 -3.56 -33.33
CA ARG A 208 -19.15 -4.97 -32.89
C ARG A 208 -19.78 -5.16 -31.51
N MET A 209 -21.06 -5.50 -31.50
CA MET A 209 -21.67 -6.30 -30.45
C MET A 209 -22.55 -7.33 -31.12
N ALA A 210 -22.19 -8.61 -31.00
CA ALA A 210 -23.08 -9.73 -31.24
C ALA A 210 -22.54 -10.97 -30.52
N GLY A 211 -23.40 -11.52 -29.66
CA GLY A 211 -23.43 -12.94 -29.33
C GLY A 211 -22.73 -13.32 -28.04
N TYR A 212 -23.50 -13.48 -26.96
CA TYR A 212 -23.62 -14.79 -26.32
C TYR A 212 -24.94 -14.80 -25.54
N GLY A 213 -25.80 -15.75 -25.90
CA GLY A 213 -27.05 -16.02 -25.22
C GLY A 213 -27.06 -17.44 -24.64
N GLY A 214 -27.97 -17.65 -23.70
CA GLY A 214 -28.62 -18.94 -23.46
C GLY A 214 -28.06 -19.78 -22.30
N GLY A 215 -28.90 -20.02 -21.30
CA GLY A 215 -28.70 -21.09 -20.32
C GLY A 215 -29.61 -20.97 -19.11
N ALA A 216 -30.83 -21.51 -19.21
CA ALA A 216 -31.83 -21.59 -18.15
C ALA A 216 -31.77 -22.93 -17.39
N ALA A 217 -32.04 -22.94 -16.08
CA ALA A 217 -32.62 -24.03 -15.29
C ALA A 217 -32.88 -23.50 -13.85
N ALA A 218 -34.12 -23.33 -13.37
CA ALA A 218 -35.09 -24.32 -12.88
C ALA A 218 -34.89 -24.70 -11.38
N GLY A 219 -35.81 -24.21 -10.52
CA GLY A 219 -36.57 -25.01 -9.54
C GLY A 219 -36.10 -25.15 -8.08
N ALA A 220 -36.71 -24.34 -7.18
CA ALA A 220 -37.42 -24.67 -5.90
C ALA A 220 -36.75 -25.54 -4.78
N PRO A 221 -37.29 -25.65 -3.53
CA PRO A 221 -38.17 -24.77 -2.75
C PRO A 221 -37.66 -24.43 -1.32
N ASP A 222 -38.35 -23.46 -0.75
CA ASP A 222 -38.55 -23.06 0.65
C ASP A 222 -38.60 -24.20 1.70
N ARG A 223 -37.83 -24.05 2.81
CA ARG A 223 -38.03 -24.77 4.08
C ARG A 223 -37.50 -23.95 5.27
N LEU A 224 -38.43 -23.26 5.93
CA LEU A 224 -38.33 -22.76 7.30
C LEU A 224 -38.17 -23.93 8.28
N GLY A 225 -37.07 -23.91 9.06
CA GLY A 225 -36.83 -24.82 10.17
C GLY A 225 -36.24 -24.06 11.35
N GLN A 226 -37.08 -23.74 12.34
CA GLN A 226 -36.69 -23.18 13.63
C GLN A 226 -36.00 -24.27 14.47
N SER A 227 -34.75 -24.06 14.85
CA SER A 227 -34.06 -24.84 15.89
C SER A 227 -33.77 -23.95 17.09
N GLN A 228 -34.45 -24.25 18.20
CA GLN A 228 -34.12 -23.72 19.52
C GLN A 228 -32.93 -24.53 20.06
N GLY A 229 -31.76 -23.89 20.13
CA GLY A 229 -30.53 -24.46 20.69
C GLY A 229 -30.47 -24.28 22.21
N LEU A 230 -30.33 -25.40 22.93
CA LEU A 230 -30.07 -25.49 24.35
C LEU A 230 -28.69 -24.86 24.71
N PRO A 231 -28.52 -24.29 25.92
CA PRO A 231 -27.22 -23.78 26.37
C PRO A 231 -26.22 -24.93 26.53
N MET A 232 -25.28 -25.04 25.60
CA MET A 232 -24.15 -25.95 25.69
C MET A 232 -23.14 -25.39 26.69
N GLN A 233 -23.02 -26.06 27.85
CA GLN A 233 -21.88 -25.86 28.72
C GLN A 233 -20.65 -26.40 27.99
N ALA A 234 -19.80 -25.48 27.52
CA ALA A 234 -18.55 -25.79 26.84
C ALA A 234 -17.64 -26.57 27.81
N THR A 235 -17.63 -27.89 27.66
CA THR A 235 -16.64 -28.76 28.29
C THR A 235 -15.32 -28.50 27.55
N GLN A 236 -14.49 -27.61 28.10
CA GLN A 236 -13.16 -27.33 27.57
C GLN A 236 -12.35 -28.64 27.57
N LEU A 237 -12.07 -29.15 26.38
CA LEU A 237 -11.15 -30.28 26.22
C LEU A 237 -9.73 -29.77 26.53
N PRO A 238 -8.90 -30.56 27.24
CA PRO A 238 -7.52 -30.19 27.49
C PRO A 238 -6.78 -29.97 26.17
N LEU A 239 -6.19 -28.79 25.99
CA LEU A 239 -5.33 -28.47 24.84
C LEU A 239 -4.04 -29.29 24.88
N ASP A 240 -3.55 -29.66 23.70
CA ASP A 240 -2.25 -30.33 23.54
C ASP A 240 -1.13 -29.39 24.00
N PRO A 241 -0.30 -29.76 24.99
CA PRO A 241 0.76 -28.89 25.51
C PRO A 241 1.78 -28.49 24.45
N ALA A 242 1.97 -29.28 23.38
CA ALA A 242 2.87 -28.91 22.28
C ALA A 242 2.40 -27.68 21.49
N LEU A 243 1.09 -27.44 21.44
CA LEU A 243 0.52 -26.24 20.81
C LEU A 243 0.77 -24.98 21.63
N GLN A 244 0.80 -25.10 22.96
CA GLN A 244 1.03 -23.96 23.85
C GLN A 244 2.45 -23.38 23.72
N GLU A 245 3.46 -24.20 23.43
CA GLU A 245 4.84 -23.71 23.24
C GLU A 245 5.03 -22.92 21.93
N THR A 246 4.18 -23.15 20.92
CA THR A 246 4.28 -22.47 19.62
C THR A 246 3.29 -21.33 19.46
N ALA A 247 2.26 -21.26 20.31
CA ALA A 247 1.31 -20.17 20.33
C ALA A 247 1.96 -18.89 20.87
N ARG A 248 1.72 -17.78 20.17
CA ARG A 248 2.21 -16.46 20.55
C ARG A 248 1.33 -15.79 21.62
N PHE A 249 0.08 -16.25 21.75
CA PHE A 249 -0.93 -15.72 22.67
C PHE A 249 -1.55 -16.86 23.49
N ALA A 250 -1.93 -16.57 24.73
CA ALA A 250 -2.57 -17.50 25.65
C ALA A 250 -4.11 -17.46 25.55
N LEU A 251 -4.77 -18.55 25.96
CA LEU A 251 -6.23 -18.56 26.11
C LEU A 251 -6.68 -17.50 27.12
N GLY A 252 -7.71 -16.73 26.76
CA GLY A 252 -8.24 -15.64 27.56
C GLY A 252 -7.45 -14.33 27.47
N GLU A 253 -6.37 -14.28 26.67
CA GLU A 253 -5.61 -13.06 26.45
C GLU A 253 -6.41 -12.08 25.57
N GLN A 254 -6.41 -10.80 25.94
CA GLN A 254 -6.98 -9.74 25.11
C GLN A 254 -6.01 -9.40 23.98
N VAL A 255 -6.53 -9.43 22.76
CA VAL A 255 -5.78 -9.13 21.54
C VAL A 255 -6.61 -8.22 20.64
N GLN A 256 -5.95 -7.58 19.67
CA GLN A 256 -6.64 -6.85 18.62
C GLN A 256 -6.43 -7.57 17.29
N TYR A 257 -7.50 -7.70 16.50
CA TYR A 257 -7.43 -8.20 15.14
C TYR A 257 -7.99 -7.18 14.15
N TRP A 258 -7.44 -7.17 12.94
CA TRP A 258 -7.92 -6.33 11.86
C TRP A 258 -9.13 -7.00 11.18
N SER A 259 -10.26 -6.30 11.11
CA SER A 259 -11.47 -6.79 10.46
C SER A 259 -11.66 -6.15 9.08
N ASP A 260 -11.40 -6.89 8.00
CA ASP A 260 -11.55 -6.37 6.62
C ASP A 260 -12.96 -5.89 6.31
N SER A 261 -13.99 -6.54 6.87
CA SER A 261 -15.39 -6.16 6.65
C SER A 261 -15.78 -4.86 7.37
N LYS A 262 -15.10 -4.52 8.46
CA LYS A 262 -15.35 -3.29 9.25
C LYS A 262 -14.29 -2.21 9.05
N ASN A 263 -13.20 -2.53 8.36
CA ASN A 263 -12.06 -1.67 8.08
C ASN A 263 -11.53 -0.95 9.34
N ARG A 264 -11.37 -1.69 10.44
CA ARG A 264 -10.83 -1.20 11.71
C ARG A 264 -10.27 -2.34 12.56
N TRP A 265 -9.43 -2.00 13.53
CA TRP A 265 -9.03 -2.92 14.60
C TRP A 265 -10.22 -3.21 15.52
N MET A 266 -10.34 -4.47 15.94
CA MET A 266 -11.39 -4.94 16.82
C MET A 266 -10.74 -5.65 18.01
N ASP A 267 -11.11 -5.25 19.22
CA ASP A 267 -10.75 -5.98 20.43
C ASP A 267 -11.41 -7.37 20.41
N ALA A 268 -10.65 -8.38 20.78
CA ALA A 268 -11.11 -9.75 20.92
C ALA A 268 -10.38 -10.45 22.07
N VAL A 269 -10.89 -11.61 22.46
CA VAL A 269 -10.30 -12.47 23.48
C VAL A 269 -10.02 -13.80 22.84
N VAL A 270 -8.82 -14.36 23.04
CA VAL A 270 -8.48 -15.67 22.49
C VAL A 270 -9.32 -16.75 23.17
N GLU A 271 -10.37 -17.22 22.48
CA GLU A 271 -11.27 -18.27 22.98
C GLU A 271 -10.71 -19.68 22.72
N GLY A 272 -9.90 -19.83 21.67
CA GLY A 272 -9.40 -21.12 21.20
C GLY A 272 -8.07 -21.01 20.46
N ILE A 273 -7.25 -22.06 20.55
CA ILE A 273 -6.01 -22.19 19.77
C ILE A 273 -6.05 -23.54 19.07
N ARG A 274 -5.92 -23.55 17.74
CA ARG A 274 -6.03 -24.76 16.91
C ARG A 274 -4.88 -24.84 15.90
N LEU A 275 -4.44 -26.05 15.55
CA LEU A 275 -3.55 -26.26 14.42
C LEU A 275 -4.38 -26.56 13.17
N LYS A 276 -4.20 -25.77 12.10
CA LYS A 276 -4.81 -26.04 10.80
C LYS A 276 -3.71 -26.04 9.74
N GLU A 277 -3.54 -27.17 9.06
CA GLU A 277 -2.54 -27.33 7.97
C GLU A 277 -1.10 -26.97 8.39
N GLY A 278 -0.73 -27.25 9.64
CA GLY A 278 0.60 -26.95 10.19
C GLY A 278 0.81 -25.49 10.61
N SER A 279 -0.22 -24.64 10.52
CA SER A 279 -0.22 -23.27 11.04
C SER A 279 -1.08 -23.15 12.30
N VAL A 280 -0.65 -22.32 13.25
CA VAL A 280 -1.44 -21.99 14.45
C VAL A 280 -2.52 -20.97 14.07
N VAL A 281 -3.78 -21.29 14.40
CA VAL A 281 -4.95 -20.45 14.17
C VAL A 281 -5.60 -20.16 15.52
N TYR A 282 -6.01 -18.91 15.72
CA TYR A 282 -6.69 -18.44 16.93
C TYR A 282 -8.18 -18.26 16.63
N ASP A 283 -9.02 -18.72 17.57
CA ASP A 283 -10.44 -18.36 17.61
C ASP A 283 -10.60 -17.14 18.51
N LEU A 284 -11.20 -16.10 17.95
CA LEU A 284 -11.33 -14.76 18.51
C LEU A 284 -12.81 -14.38 18.68
#